data_AF-A0A660MKW3-F1
#
_entry.id   AF-A0A660MKW3-F1
#
_cell.length_a   1.000
_cell.length_b   1.000
_cell.length_c   1.000
_cell.angle_alpha   90.00
_cell.angle_beta   90.00
_cell.angle_gamma   90.00
#
_symmetry.space_group_name_H-M   'P 1'
#
loop_
_entity.id
_entity.type
_entity.pdbx_description
1 polymer ?
#
loop_
_entity_poly.entity_id
_entity_poly.type
_entity_poly.pdbx_seq_one_letter_code
_entity_poly.pdbx_strand_id
1 'polypeptide(L)'
;LQVFGSIFMEYRWAHYDVWRWVMHGWFLICLMVFAGIDMLLPRGVFARIGVLPCLLVATIGSVGYVALIFWNNESWHLGGDLSTLYNFFILHGVQYYPFYFAGSLLYYHQDKLARISRRTLILLGALSLVAMALIYPHGLELYPIFNNNIDGILTQRLVLMVASGGVAFLLFYYFYHVQREGSRTVRYLINSAIVIYLVHHPLVIMLGWLLDDPALSNTQYYLLLLILTFIFSYLCYEGVRRVAVLRFAFGLKPQQPRHALAT
;
A
#
# COMPACT_ATOMS: atom_id res chain seq x y z
N LEU A 1 -0.72 2.75 14.40
CA LEU A 1 0.01 4.03 14.40
C LEU A 1 -0.80 5.17 15.02
N GLN A 2 -2.03 5.48 14.58
CA GLN A 2 -2.77 6.64 15.12
C GLN A 2 -3.38 6.43 16.52
N VAL A 3 -3.96 5.27 16.82
CA VAL A 3 -4.42 4.94 18.19
C VAL A 3 -3.24 4.77 19.15
N PHE A 4 -2.10 4.27 18.64
CA PHE A 4 -0.84 4.27 19.39
C PHE A 4 -0.33 5.69 19.65
N GLY A 5 -0.48 6.61 18.69
CA GLY A 5 -0.14 8.02 18.87
C GLY A 5 -1.02 8.75 19.89
N SER A 6 -2.32 8.44 19.97
CA SER A 6 -3.20 9.01 20.99
C SER A 6 -2.92 8.48 22.40
N ILE A 7 -2.61 7.18 22.52
CA ILE A 7 -2.37 6.55 23.81
C ILE A 7 -0.95 6.83 24.35
N PHE A 8 0.07 6.86 23.50
CA PHE A 8 1.48 6.95 23.93
C PHE A 8 2.14 8.32 23.68
N MET A 9 1.52 9.22 22.91
CA MET A 9 2.09 10.56 22.61
C MET A 9 1.18 11.73 23.05
N GLU A 10 0.34 11.53 24.07
CA GLU A 10 -0.51 12.57 24.69
C GLU A 10 -1.38 13.37 23.69
N TYR A 11 -1.83 12.73 22.61
CA TYR A 11 -2.48 13.44 21.52
C TYR A 11 -3.97 13.69 21.78
N ARG A 12 -4.38 14.96 21.70
CA ARG A 12 -5.78 15.39 21.83
C ARG A 12 -6.49 15.33 20.46
N TRP A 13 -7.61 14.63 20.38
CA TRP A 13 -8.44 14.51 19.17
C TRP A 13 -8.87 15.85 18.56
N ALA A 14 -8.87 16.93 19.35
CA ALA A 14 -9.21 18.29 18.93
C ALA A 14 -8.27 18.92 17.88
N HIS A 15 -7.07 18.36 17.67
CA HIS A 15 -6.08 18.89 16.72
C HIS A 15 -5.89 18.00 15.48
N TYR A 16 -6.97 17.39 15.00
CA TYR A 16 -6.93 16.56 13.79
C TYR A 16 -6.91 17.44 12.53
N ASP A 17 -5.77 17.50 11.85
CA ASP A 17 -5.56 18.30 10.64
C ASP A 17 -5.73 17.47 9.35
N VAL A 18 -5.96 18.17 8.24
CA VAL A 18 -6.09 17.56 6.89
C VAL A 18 -4.84 16.77 6.52
N TRP A 19 -3.67 17.17 7.03
CA TRP A 19 -2.41 16.49 6.76
C TRP A 19 -2.39 15.04 7.27
N ARG A 20 -3.02 14.74 8.41
CA ARG A 20 -3.13 13.36 8.93
C ARG A 20 -3.99 12.45 8.05
N TRP A 21 -4.98 13.00 7.35
CA TRP A 21 -5.75 12.28 6.35
C TRP A 21 -4.90 11.95 5.14
N VAL A 22 -4.16 12.94 4.63
CA VAL A 22 -3.23 12.78 3.51
C VAL A 22 -2.17 11.73 3.84
N MET A 23 -1.58 11.76 5.03
CA MET A 23 -0.56 10.80 5.49
C MET A 23 -1.07 9.37 5.69
N HIS A 24 -2.39 9.13 5.74
CA HIS A 24 -2.96 7.78 5.80
C HIS A 24 -3.46 7.31 4.44
N GLY A 25 -4.09 8.22 3.67
CA GLY A 25 -4.63 7.98 2.33
C GLY A 25 -3.61 8.10 1.19
N TRP A 26 -2.34 8.34 1.50
CA TRP A 26 -1.27 8.60 0.53
C TRP A 26 -1.17 7.55 -0.57
N PHE A 27 -1.35 6.29 -0.20
CA PHE A 27 -1.27 5.17 -1.12
C PHE A 27 -2.35 5.25 -2.22
N LEU A 28 -3.59 5.66 -1.89
CA LEU A 28 -4.66 5.82 -2.88
C LEU A 28 -4.36 6.94 -3.87
N ILE A 29 -3.79 8.03 -3.38
CA ILE A 29 -3.38 9.17 -4.19
C ILE A 29 -2.29 8.73 -5.18
N CYS A 30 -1.28 7.99 -4.71
CA CYS A 30 -0.26 7.42 -5.60
C CYS A 30 -0.87 6.47 -6.64
N LEU A 31 -1.76 5.56 -6.22
CA LEU A 31 -2.45 4.65 -7.14
C LEU A 31 -3.26 5.37 -8.20
N MET A 32 -3.96 6.46 -7.84
CA MET A 32 -4.70 7.28 -8.79
C MET A 32 -3.77 7.89 -9.85
N VAL A 33 -2.62 8.41 -9.44
CA VAL A 33 -1.61 8.96 -10.36
C VAL A 33 -1.07 7.87 -11.27
N PHE A 34 -0.70 6.71 -10.72
CA PHE A 34 -0.18 5.59 -11.51
C PHE A 34 -1.21 5.04 -12.50
N ALA A 35 -2.46 4.88 -12.06
CA ALA A 35 -3.55 4.47 -12.94
C ALA A 35 -3.81 5.51 -14.04
N GLY A 36 -3.73 6.81 -13.72
CA GLY A 36 -3.79 7.89 -14.70
C GLY A 36 -2.69 7.80 -15.75
N ILE A 37 -1.44 7.55 -15.33
CA ILE A 37 -0.31 7.32 -16.24
C ILE A 37 -0.57 6.10 -17.13
N ASP A 38 -1.01 4.97 -16.55
CA ASP A 38 -1.32 3.76 -17.30
C ASP A 38 -2.45 3.97 -18.32
N MET A 39 -3.44 4.80 -18.01
CA MET A 39 -4.52 5.16 -18.95
C MET A 39 -4.01 5.97 -20.15
N LEU A 40 -2.90 6.69 -20.01
CA LEU A 40 -2.26 7.42 -21.10
C LEU A 40 -1.37 6.52 -21.97
N LEU A 41 -1.01 5.32 -21.49
CA LEU A 41 -0.21 4.37 -22.27
C LEU A 41 -1.04 3.76 -23.42
N PRO A 42 -0.43 3.55 -24.60
CA PRO A 42 -1.10 2.85 -25.69
C PRO A 42 -1.64 1.47 -25.28
N ARG A 43 -2.79 1.10 -25.84
CA ARG A 43 -3.39 -0.21 -25.60
C ARG A 43 -2.42 -1.34 -25.98
N GLY A 44 -2.22 -2.28 -25.07
CA GLY A 44 -1.34 -3.44 -25.30
C GLY A 44 0.14 -3.17 -25.07
N VAL A 45 0.54 -2.03 -24.48
CA VAL A 45 1.93 -1.77 -24.08
C VAL A 45 2.46 -2.92 -23.22
N PHE A 46 1.76 -3.30 -22.14
CA PHE A 46 2.15 -4.42 -21.26
C PHE A 46 2.31 -5.79 -21.94
N ALA A 47 1.71 -5.97 -23.13
CA ALA A 47 1.90 -7.17 -23.94
C ALA A 47 3.26 -7.21 -24.64
N ARG A 48 3.79 -6.04 -24.98
CA ARG A 48 5.01 -5.85 -25.78
C ARG A 48 6.20 -5.35 -24.95
N ILE A 49 6.01 -5.13 -23.65
CA ILE A 49 7.08 -4.74 -22.74
C ILE A 49 8.16 -5.83 -22.74
N GLY A 50 9.32 -5.47 -23.26
CA GLY A 50 10.54 -6.25 -23.17
C GLY A 50 11.30 -5.98 -21.86
N VAL A 51 12.55 -6.43 -21.82
CA VAL A 51 13.43 -6.26 -20.65
C VAL A 51 13.83 -4.79 -20.43
N LEU A 52 13.99 -4.01 -21.49
CA LEU A 52 14.48 -2.63 -21.42
C LEU A 52 13.59 -1.70 -20.57
N PRO A 53 12.25 -1.63 -20.76
CA PRO A 53 11.39 -0.84 -19.87
C PRO A 53 11.44 -1.32 -18.41
N CYS A 54 11.56 -2.63 -18.16
CA CYS A 54 11.69 -3.17 -16.81
C CYS A 54 12.98 -2.69 -16.14
N LEU A 55 14.10 -2.73 -16.86
CA LEU A 55 15.39 -2.20 -16.37
C LEU A 55 15.29 -0.71 -16.11
N LEU A 56 14.70 0.05 -17.03
CA LEU A 56 14.53 1.49 -16.88
C LEU A 56 13.71 1.84 -15.63
N VAL A 57 12.57 1.18 -15.42
CA VAL A 57 11.74 1.39 -14.22
C VAL A 57 12.47 0.99 -12.95
N ALA A 58 13.23 -0.13 -12.97
CA ALA A 58 14.05 -0.54 -11.82
C ALA A 58 15.18 0.45 -11.53
N THR A 59 15.84 0.99 -12.55
CA THR A 59 16.89 2.01 -12.43
C THR A 59 16.33 3.32 -11.89
N ILE A 60 15.17 3.77 -12.38
CA ILE A 60 14.48 4.95 -11.85
C ILE A 60 14.11 4.74 -10.38
N GLY A 61 13.55 3.58 -10.04
CA GLY A 61 13.17 3.23 -8.66
C GLY A 61 14.32 3.08 -7.68
N SER A 62 15.53 2.83 -8.17
CA SER A 62 16.75 2.67 -7.35
C SER A 62 17.63 3.92 -7.42
N VAL A 63 18.38 4.08 -8.49
CA VAL A 63 19.32 5.20 -8.71
C VAL A 63 18.58 6.53 -8.81
N GLY A 64 17.49 6.59 -9.57
CA GLY A 64 16.69 7.81 -9.72
C GLY A 64 16.11 8.29 -8.37
N TYR A 65 15.63 7.37 -7.56
CA TYR A 65 15.15 7.66 -6.20
C TYR A 65 16.25 8.24 -5.30
N VAL A 66 17.44 7.63 -5.29
CA VAL A 66 18.57 8.12 -4.49
C VAL A 66 19.01 9.51 -4.95
N ALA A 67 19.09 9.73 -6.27
CA ALA A 67 19.40 11.03 -6.85
C ALA A 67 18.37 12.09 -6.45
N LEU A 68 17.07 11.74 -6.42
CA LEU A 68 16.02 12.65 -5.99
C LEU A 68 16.13 13.01 -4.51
N ILE A 69 16.46 12.07 -3.62
CA ILE A 69 16.69 12.38 -2.21
C ILE A 69 17.87 13.34 -2.06
N PHE A 70 18.99 13.04 -2.72
CA PHE A 70 20.18 13.87 -2.66
C PHE A 70 19.89 15.30 -3.17
N TRP A 71 19.24 15.41 -4.33
CA TRP A 71 18.88 16.71 -4.91
C TRP A 71 17.88 17.48 -4.05
N ASN A 72 16.91 16.79 -3.44
CA ASN A 72 15.96 17.41 -2.52
C ASN A 72 16.64 18.01 -1.28
N ASN A 73 17.71 17.35 -0.79
CA ASN A 73 18.50 17.83 0.33
C ASN A 73 19.39 19.04 -0.04
N GLU A 74 20.04 19.01 -1.20
CA GLU A 74 21.04 19.99 -1.61
C GLU A 74 20.47 21.25 -2.29
N SER A 75 19.49 21.09 -3.17
CA SER A 75 19.16 22.15 -4.15
C SER A 75 17.72 22.63 -4.07
N TRP A 76 16.78 21.77 -3.68
CA TRP A 76 15.37 22.13 -3.81
C TRP A 76 14.80 22.82 -2.57
N HIS A 77 15.37 22.66 -1.37
CA HIS A 77 14.84 23.20 -0.09
C HIS A 77 13.31 23.24 -0.05
N LEU A 78 12.68 22.19 -0.58
CA LEU A 78 11.26 21.97 -0.49
C LEU A 78 11.02 21.53 0.96
N GLY A 79 11.08 22.48 1.88
CA GLY A 79 10.90 22.31 3.33
C GLY A 79 9.79 23.19 3.90
N GLY A 80 8.92 23.76 3.06
CA GLY A 80 7.70 24.50 3.47
C GLY A 80 6.43 23.71 3.18
N ASP A 81 5.26 24.15 3.64
CA ASP A 81 4.00 23.37 3.61
C ASP A 81 3.61 22.76 2.23
N LEU A 82 3.97 23.40 1.11
CA LEU A 82 3.77 22.89 -0.26
C LEU A 82 4.75 21.77 -0.66
N SER A 83 5.92 21.73 -0.04
CA SER A 83 6.92 20.69 -0.29
C SER A 83 6.51 19.32 0.17
N THR A 84 5.64 19.28 1.17
CA THR A 84 5.08 18.06 1.71
C THR A 84 4.28 17.34 0.66
N LEU A 85 3.57 18.05 -0.23
CA LEU A 85 2.87 17.44 -1.38
C LEU A 85 3.86 16.99 -2.47
N TYR A 86 4.87 17.79 -2.83
CA TYR A 86 5.85 17.39 -3.84
C TYR A 86 6.64 16.15 -3.42
N ASN A 87 7.20 16.15 -2.20
CA ASN A 87 7.91 14.99 -1.65
C ASN A 87 6.98 13.77 -1.62
N PHE A 88 5.72 13.98 -1.28
CA PHE A 88 4.73 12.92 -1.25
C PHE A 88 4.37 12.37 -2.63
N PHE A 89 4.16 13.21 -3.64
CA PHE A 89 3.80 12.73 -4.99
C PHE A 89 5.00 12.16 -5.74
N ILE A 90 6.15 12.84 -5.68
CA ILE A 90 7.31 12.52 -6.51
C ILE A 90 8.18 11.45 -5.84
N LEU A 91 8.53 11.58 -4.55
CA LEU A 91 9.36 10.55 -3.91
C LEU A 91 8.59 9.25 -3.73
N HIS A 92 7.35 9.28 -3.23
CA HIS A 92 6.53 8.06 -3.16
C HIS A 92 6.13 7.57 -4.55
N GLY A 93 5.90 8.47 -5.50
CA GLY A 93 5.69 8.11 -6.91
C GLY A 93 6.83 7.26 -7.45
N VAL A 94 8.05 7.79 -7.44
CA VAL A 94 9.26 7.11 -7.93
C VAL A 94 9.56 5.85 -7.10
N GLN A 95 9.29 5.88 -5.80
CA GLN A 95 9.52 4.74 -4.92
C GLN A 95 8.58 3.57 -5.19
N TYR A 96 7.29 3.84 -5.35
CA TYR A 96 6.28 2.78 -5.41
C TYR A 96 5.86 2.40 -6.84
N TYR A 97 6.12 3.27 -7.82
CA TYR A 97 5.83 2.98 -9.22
C TYR A 97 6.46 1.68 -9.74
N PRO A 98 7.71 1.31 -9.41
CA PRO A 98 8.27 0.02 -9.84
C PRO A 98 7.45 -1.18 -9.39
N PHE A 99 6.89 -1.14 -8.18
CA PHE A 99 6.05 -2.22 -7.65
C PHE A 99 4.68 -2.24 -8.32
N TYR A 100 4.09 -1.07 -8.54
CA TYR A 100 2.85 -0.93 -9.29
C TYR A 100 3.02 -1.47 -10.72
N PHE A 101 4.06 -1.03 -11.44
CA PHE A 101 4.39 -1.48 -12.79
C PHE A 101 4.64 -2.99 -12.86
N ALA A 102 5.41 -3.53 -11.92
CA ALA A 102 5.64 -4.97 -11.80
C ALA A 102 4.32 -5.73 -11.57
N GLY A 103 3.44 -5.19 -10.71
CA GLY A 103 2.10 -5.73 -10.47
C GLY A 103 1.22 -5.74 -11.72
N SER A 104 1.18 -4.64 -12.47
CA SER A 104 0.46 -4.53 -13.76
C SER A 104 0.98 -5.53 -14.79
N LEU A 105 2.30 -5.68 -14.89
CA LEU A 105 2.93 -6.67 -15.77
C LEU A 105 2.58 -8.10 -15.34
N LEU A 106 2.61 -8.39 -14.04
CA LEU A 106 2.31 -9.71 -13.49
C LEU A 106 0.84 -10.08 -13.65
N TYR A 107 -0.06 -9.11 -13.51
CA TYR A 107 -1.49 -9.28 -13.77
C TYR A 107 -1.77 -9.58 -15.25
N TYR A 108 -1.09 -8.90 -16.17
CA TYR A 108 -1.20 -9.18 -17.60
C TYR A 108 -0.68 -10.58 -17.95
N HIS A 109 0.51 -10.94 -17.44
CA HIS A 109 1.17 -12.23 -17.68
C HIS A 109 0.86 -13.27 -16.58
N GLN A 110 -0.37 -13.27 -16.06
CA GLN A 110 -0.80 -14.15 -14.97
C GLN A 110 -0.75 -15.65 -15.29
N ASP A 111 -0.68 -16.00 -16.58
CA ASP A 111 -0.47 -17.38 -17.06
C ASP A 111 0.91 -17.93 -16.65
N LYS A 112 1.91 -17.05 -16.52
CA LYS A 112 3.27 -17.43 -16.11
C LYS A 112 3.35 -17.78 -14.63
N LEU A 113 2.46 -17.21 -13.79
CA LEU A 113 2.41 -17.48 -12.35
C LEU A 113 2.17 -18.96 -12.06
N ALA A 114 1.33 -19.63 -12.85
CA ALA A 114 1.02 -21.05 -12.67
C ALA A 114 2.24 -21.98 -12.89
N ARG A 115 3.30 -21.48 -13.55
CA ARG A 115 4.50 -22.27 -13.87
C ARG A 115 5.64 -22.06 -12.87
N ILE A 116 5.44 -21.21 -11.87
CA ILE A 116 6.49 -20.90 -10.90
C ILE A 116 6.68 -22.08 -9.95
N SER A 117 7.92 -22.55 -9.86
CA SER A 117 8.25 -23.68 -9.00
C SER A 117 8.25 -23.30 -7.52
N ARG A 118 7.91 -24.26 -6.65
CA ARG A 118 8.02 -24.09 -5.18
C ARG A 118 9.44 -23.71 -4.75
N ARG A 119 10.47 -24.21 -5.43
CA ARG A 119 11.87 -23.87 -5.15
C ARG A 119 12.13 -22.38 -5.38
N THR A 120 11.62 -21.82 -6.47
CA THR A 120 11.73 -20.38 -6.77
C THR A 120 11.07 -19.54 -5.68
N LEU A 121 9.89 -19.94 -5.20
CA LEU A 121 9.20 -19.23 -4.12
C LEU A 121 9.98 -19.27 -2.80
N ILE A 122 10.54 -20.43 -2.44
CA ILE A 122 11.37 -20.57 -1.23
C ILE A 122 12.64 -19.72 -1.33
N LEU A 123 13.32 -19.75 -2.48
CA LEU A 123 14.52 -18.93 -2.70
C LEU A 123 14.21 -17.44 -2.61
N LEU A 124 13.11 -16.99 -3.22
CA LEU A 124 12.68 -15.61 -3.13
C LEU A 124 12.32 -15.21 -1.70
N GLY A 125 11.64 -16.10 -0.96
CA GLY A 125 11.32 -15.89 0.45
C GLY A 125 12.56 -15.79 1.33
N ALA A 126 13.52 -16.70 1.14
CA ALA A 126 14.80 -16.67 1.86
C ALA A 126 15.59 -15.39 1.54
N LEU A 127 15.68 -15.01 0.26
CA LEU A 127 16.34 -13.78 -0.16
C LEU A 127 15.68 -12.54 0.46
N SER A 128 14.35 -12.48 0.47
CA SER A 128 13.60 -11.38 1.07
C SER A 128 13.82 -11.29 2.57
N LEU A 129 13.87 -12.45 3.25
CA LEU A 129 14.11 -12.53 4.69
C LEU A 129 15.52 -12.08 5.05
N VAL A 130 16.54 -12.52 4.30
CA VAL A 130 17.93 -12.08 4.48
C VAL A 130 18.03 -10.56 4.27
N ALA A 131 17.43 -10.04 3.20
CA ALA A 131 17.44 -8.60 2.93
C ALA A 131 16.74 -7.79 4.04
N MET A 132 15.61 -8.28 4.58
CA MET A 132 14.96 -7.68 5.75
C MET A 132 15.83 -7.73 7.00
N ALA A 133 16.52 -8.85 7.25
CA ALA A 133 17.41 -9.01 8.39
C ALA A 133 18.64 -8.07 8.32
N LEU A 134 19.02 -7.60 7.14
CA LEU A 134 20.05 -6.57 6.97
C LEU A 134 19.52 -5.15 7.21
N ILE A 135 18.26 -4.87 6.87
CA ILE A 135 17.68 -3.53 7.00
C ILE A 135 17.27 -3.25 8.45
N TYR A 136 16.67 -4.23 9.11
CA TYR A 136 16.01 -4.02 10.40
C TYR A 136 16.97 -3.61 11.54
N PRO A 137 18.14 -4.25 11.74
CA PRO A 137 19.09 -3.83 12.77
C PRO A 137 19.67 -2.44 12.49
N HIS A 138 19.88 -2.09 11.21
CA HIS A 138 20.34 -0.77 10.83
C HIS A 138 19.28 0.30 11.09
N GLY A 139 18.02 0.03 10.75
CA GLY A 139 16.89 0.95 11.00
C GLY A 139 16.54 1.11 12.48
N LEU A 140 16.91 0.16 13.33
CA LEU A 140 16.82 0.25 14.79
C LEU A 140 18.08 0.85 15.45
N GLU A 141 19.04 1.33 14.66
CA GLU A 141 20.32 1.88 15.14
C GLU A 141 21.14 0.90 15.99
N LEU A 142 20.89 -0.41 15.86
CA LEU A 142 21.60 -1.45 16.61
C LEU A 142 23.01 -1.69 16.05
N TYR A 143 23.16 -1.58 14.72
CA TYR A 143 24.44 -1.75 14.05
C TYR A 143 24.49 -0.98 12.71
N PRO A 144 25.56 -0.23 12.40
CA PRO A 144 25.67 0.53 11.17
C PRO A 144 26.04 -0.37 9.98
N ILE A 145 25.07 -1.12 9.45
CA ILE A 145 25.26 -2.03 8.31
C ILE A 145 25.54 -1.26 7.02
N PHE A 146 24.86 -0.13 6.81
CA PHE A 146 25.06 0.75 5.66
C PHE A 146 25.73 2.04 6.11
N ASN A 147 26.64 2.56 5.27
CA ASN A 147 27.26 3.87 5.51
C ASN A 147 26.33 5.00 5.02
N ASN A 148 26.60 6.23 5.48
CA ASN A 148 25.83 7.42 5.07
C ASN A 148 26.32 8.04 3.75
N ASN A 149 27.28 7.41 3.08
CA ASN A 149 27.75 7.87 1.78
C ASN A 149 26.78 7.38 0.69
N ILE A 150 26.94 7.93 -0.52
CA ILE A 150 26.05 7.63 -1.66
C ILE A 150 26.03 6.13 -1.98
N ASP A 151 27.16 5.43 -1.85
CA ASP A 151 27.26 3.99 -2.07
C ASP A 151 26.49 3.17 -1.02
N GLY A 152 26.52 3.58 0.25
CA GLY A 152 25.75 2.93 1.31
C GLY A 152 24.25 3.16 1.15
N ILE A 153 23.83 4.39 0.82
CA ILE A 153 22.43 4.73 0.56
C ILE A 153 21.90 3.95 -0.65
N LEU A 154 22.68 3.86 -1.73
CA LEU A 154 22.32 3.08 -2.91
C LEU A 154 22.21 1.58 -2.59
N THR A 155 23.16 1.04 -1.83
CA THR A 155 23.15 -0.36 -1.41
C THR A 155 21.93 -0.65 -0.54
N GLN A 156 21.67 0.19 0.47
CA GLN A 156 20.49 0.10 1.32
C GLN A 156 19.21 0.13 0.49
N ARG A 157 19.14 1.01 -0.53
CA ARG A 157 17.98 1.09 -1.44
C ARG A 157 17.78 -0.19 -2.22
N LEU A 158 18.84 -0.77 -2.78
CA LEU A 158 18.76 -2.04 -3.52
C LEU A 158 18.30 -3.19 -2.61
N VAL A 159 18.86 -3.29 -1.41
CA VAL A 159 18.43 -4.30 -0.41
C VAL A 159 16.96 -4.09 -0.07
N LEU A 160 16.50 -2.85 0.09
CA LEU A 160 15.09 -2.55 0.37
C LEU A 160 14.17 -2.95 -0.78
N MET A 161 14.57 -2.72 -2.03
CA MET A 161 13.79 -3.13 -3.21
C MET A 161 13.71 -4.65 -3.33
N VAL A 162 14.80 -5.38 -3.05
CA VAL A 162 14.78 -6.85 -3.03
C VAL A 162 13.85 -7.36 -1.94
N ALA A 163 13.97 -6.81 -0.74
CA ALA A 163 13.22 -7.23 0.42
C ALA A 163 11.70 -6.97 0.25
N SER A 164 11.33 -5.73 -0.04
CA SER A 164 9.92 -5.35 -0.25
C SER A 164 9.33 -5.95 -1.52
N GLY A 165 10.12 -6.05 -2.60
CA GLY A 165 9.68 -6.60 -3.88
C GLY A 165 9.44 -8.10 -3.82
N GLY A 166 10.32 -8.84 -3.15
CA GLY A 166 10.14 -10.26 -2.94
C GLY A 166 8.93 -10.56 -2.05
N VAL A 167 8.74 -9.82 -0.95
CA VAL A 167 7.53 -9.94 -0.11
C VAL A 167 6.26 -9.59 -0.89
N ALA A 168 6.25 -8.47 -1.61
CA ALA A 168 5.11 -8.04 -2.41
C ALA A 168 4.75 -9.08 -3.48
N PHE A 169 5.76 -9.64 -4.15
CA PHE A 169 5.57 -10.72 -5.11
C PHE A 169 4.98 -11.98 -4.46
N LEU A 170 5.51 -12.41 -3.32
CA LEU A 170 5.01 -13.60 -2.62
C LEU A 170 3.57 -13.43 -2.13
N LEU A 171 3.24 -12.24 -1.62
CA LEU A 171 1.87 -11.90 -1.24
C LEU A 171 0.95 -11.90 -2.47
N PHE A 172 1.37 -11.27 -3.58
CA PHE A 172 0.62 -11.29 -4.82
C PHE A 172 0.38 -12.72 -5.31
N TYR A 173 1.42 -13.55 -5.35
CA TYR A 173 1.34 -14.96 -5.74
C TYR A 173 0.34 -15.72 -4.87
N TYR A 174 0.42 -15.54 -3.55
CA TYR A 174 -0.51 -16.16 -2.61
C TYR A 174 -1.96 -15.72 -2.85
N PHE A 175 -2.21 -14.40 -2.94
CA PHE A 175 -3.56 -13.88 -3.15
C PHE A 175 -4.14 -14.22 -4.52
N TYR A 176 -3.30 -14.32 -5.55
CA TYR A 176 -3.72 -14.78 -6.88
C TYR A 176 -4.32 -16.21 -6.82
N HIS A 177 -3.63 -17.13 -6.15
CA HIS A 177 -4.13 -18.49 -5.96
C HIS A 177 -5.35 -18.54 -5.03
N VAL A 178 -5.31 -17.83 -3.90
CA VAL A 178 -6.44 -17.73 -2.95
C VAL A 178 -7.69 -17.15 -3.59
N GLN A 179 -7.58 -16.17 -4.49
CA GLN A 179 -8.74 -15.60 -5.17
C GLN A 179 -9.35 -16.57 -6.19
N ARG A 180 -8.51 -17.35 -6.86
CA ARG A 180 -8.93 -18.31 -7.89
C ARG A 180 -9.60 -19.55 -7.29
N GLU A 181 -9.12 -19.98 -6.12
CA GLU A 181 -9.60 -21.15 -5.38
C GLU A 181 -10.54 -20.77 -4.22
N GLY A 182 -10.75 -19.47 -4.00
CA GLY A 182 -11.38 -18.93 -2.81
C GLY A 182 -12.87 -19.23 -2.70
N SER A 183 -13.29 -19.61 -1.50
CA SER A 183 -14.71 -19.78 -1.14
C SER A 183 -15.49 -18.47 -1.26
N ARG A 184 -16.83 -18.56 -1.22
CA ARG A 184 -17.72 -17.38 -1.22
C ARG A 184 -17.34 -16.38 -0.13
N THR A 185 -16.90 -16.86 1.04
CA THR A 185 -16.46 -16.04 2.17
C THR A 185 -15.19 -15.26 1.84
N VAL A 186 -14.18 -15.91 1.25
CA VAL A 186 -12.93 -15.23 0.84
C VAL A 186 -13.23 -14.12 -0.16
N ARG A 187 -14.09 -14.38 -1.14
CA ARG A 187 -14.50 -13.38 -2.14
C ARG A 187 -15.26 -12.22 -1.51
N TYR A 188 -16.11 -12.50 -0.53
CA TYR A 188 -16.81 -11.48 0.24
C TYR A 188 -15.83 -10.58 1.00
N LEU A 189 -14.84 -11.16 1.69
CA LEU A 189 -13.82 -10.41 2.42
C LEU A 189 -12.98 -9.53 1.47
N ILE A 190 -12.49 -10.08 0.36
CA ILE A 190 -11.74 -9.32 -0.65
C ILE A 190 -12.56 -8.15 -1.20
N ASN A 191 -13.84 -8.37 -1.53
CA ASN A 191 -14.70 -7.31 -2.03
C ASN A 191 -15.00 -6.23 -0.98
N SER A 192 -14.99 -6.59 0.31
CA SER A 192 -15.19 -5.63 1.40
C SER A 192 -13.96 -4.76 1.68
N ALA A 193 -12.77 -5.23 1.31
CA ALA A 193 -11.50 -4.61 1.70
C ALA A 193 -11.38 -3.13 1.29
N ILE A 194 -11.77 -2.76 0.05
CA ILE A 194 -11.68 -1.37 -0.40
C ILE A 194 -12.64 -0.45 0.36
N VAL A 195 -13.85 -0.92 0.66
CA VAL A 195 -14.83 -0.13 1.41
C VAL A 195 -14.35 0.05 2.85
N ILE A 196 -13.96 -1.05 3.50
CA ILE A 196 -13.42 -1.02 4.86
C ILE A 196 -12.19 -0.10 4.92
N TYR A 197 -11.27 -0.20 3.96
CA TYR A 197 -10.10 0.67 3.88
C TYR A 197 -10.48 2.16 3.78
N LEU A 198 -11.52 2.51 3.03
CA LEU A 198 -11.97 3.90 2.92
C LEU A 198 -12.69 4.41 4.17
N VAL A 199 -13.49 3.57 4.82
CA VAL A 199 -14.37 4.02 5.93
C VAL A 199 -13.77 3.83 7.32
N HIS A 200 -12.85 2.88 7.53
CA HIS A 200 -12.34 2.57 8.87
C HIS A 200 -11.71 3.78 9.54
N HIS A 201 -10.97 4.58 8.78
CA HIS A 201 -10.23 5.70 9.31
C HIS A 201 -11.14 6.86 9.77
N PRO A 202 -12.12 7.33 8.97
CA PRO A 202 -13.18 8.21 9.45
C PRO A 202 -13.87 7.68 10.70
N LEU A 203 -14.18 6.38 10.72
CA LEU A 203 -14.84 5.75 11.87
C LEU A 203 -13.98 5.77 13.13
N VAL A 204 -12.68 5.46 13.04
CA VAL A 204 -11.75 5.55 14.17
C VAL A 204 -11.71 6.97 14.74
N ILE A 205 -11.74 7.99 13.89
CA ILE A 205 -11.71 9.38 14.35
C ILE A 205 -13.02 9.75 15.05
N MET A 206 -14.16 9.48 14.41
CA MET A 206 -15.47 9.80 14.99
C MET A 206 -15.72 9.04 16.29
N LEU A 207 -15.45 7.73 16.30
CA LEU A 207 -15.60 6.89 17.48
C LEU A 207 -14.56 7.23 18.55
N GLY A 208 -13.33 7.54 18.15
CA GLY A 208 -12.28 7.94 19.07
C GLY A 208 -12.64 9.20 19.83
N TRP A 209 -13.19 10.20 19.14
CA TRP A 209 -13.71 11.41 19.78
C TRP A 209 -14.95 11.15 20.65
N LEU A 210 -15.88 10.31 20.18
CA LEU A 210 -17.12 10.02 20.91
C LEU A 210 -16.90 9.18 22.19
N LEU A 211 -15.87 8.33 22.20
CA LEU A 211 -15.56 7.38 23.27
C LEU A 211 -14.38 7.85 24.15
N ASP A 212 -13.92 9.09 23.98
CA ASP A 212 -12.81 9.69 24.72
C ASP A 212 -13.25 9.95 26.18
N ASP A 213 -13.21 8.89 27.00
CA ASP A 213 -13.65 8.90 28.40
C ASP A 213 -12.48 8.56 29.34
N PRO A 214 -12.13 9.45 30.29
CA PRO A 214 -11.05 9.21 31.25
C PRO A 214 -11.31 8.02 32.19
N ALA A 215 -12.54 7.52 32.27
CA ALA A 215 -12.86 6.32 33.07
C ALA A 215 -12.43 5.01 32.39
N LEU A 216 -12.11 5.01 31.10
CA LEU A 216 -11.67 3.83 30.37
C LEU A 216 -10.15 3.64 30.49
N SER A 217 -9.70 2.42 30.81
CA SER A 217 -8.28 2.09 30.64
C SER A 217 -7.88 2.08 29.17
N ASN A 218 -6.60 2.33 28.88
CA ASN A 218 -6.06 2.33 27.52
C ASN A 218 -6.39 1.05 26.73
N THR A 219 -6.36 -0.11 27.40
CA THR A 219 -6.71 -1.39 26.77
C THR A 219 -8.20 -1.50 26.45
N GLN A 220 -9.07 -1.08 27.38
CA GLN A 220 -10.52 -1.07 27.15
C GLN A 220 -10.89 -0.12 26.03
N TYR A 221 -10.34 1.10 26.05
CA TYR A 221 -10.54 2.09 25.01
C TYR A 221 -10.09 1.56 23.63
N TYR A 222 -8.88 1.00 23.55
CA TYR A 222 -8.36 0.41 22.31
C TYR A 222 -9.25 -0.71 21.77
N LEU A 223 -9.61 -1.69 22.62
CA LEU A 223 -10.43 -2.82 22.20
C LEU A 223 -11.83 -2.40 21.78
N LEU A 224 -12.45 -1.48 22.53
CA LEU A 224 -13.76 -0.93 22.21
C LEU A 224 -13.74 -0.21 20.85
N LEU A 225 -12.76 0.68 20.66
CA LEU A 225 -12.59 1.43 19.42
C LEU A 225 -12.33 0.49 18.23
N LEU A 226 -11.50 -0.53 18.41
CA LEU A 226 -11.19 -1.54 17.40
C LEU A 226 -12.44 -2.32 16.98
N ILE A 227 -13.16 -2.87 17.96
CA ILE A 227 -14.35 -3.70 17.71
C ILE A 227 -15.45 -2.87 17.03
N LEU A 228 -15.74 -1.68 17.53
CA LEU A 228 -16.77 -0.82 16.96
C LEU A 228 -16.40 -0.38 15.54
N THR A 229 -15.16 0.09 15.33
CA THR A 229 -14.68 0.45 13.98
C THR A 229 -14.84 -0.72 13.02
N PHE A 230 -14.46 -1.93 13.44
CA PHE A 230 -14.57 -3.13 12.61
C PHE A 230 -16.03 -3.43 12.25
N ILE A 231 -16.92 -3.47 13.25
CA ILE A 231 -18.36 -3.74 13.04
C ILE A 231 -18.96 -2.69 12.10
N PHE A 232 -18.77 -1.40 12.39
CA PHE A 232 -19.33 -0.33 11.58
C PHE A 232 -18.77 -0.31 10.17
N SER A 233 -17.49 -0.64 9.97
CA SER A 233 -16.91 -0.76 8.63
C SER A 233 -17.59 -1.84 7.80
N TYR A 234 -17.93 -2.99 8.40
CA TYR A 234 -18.69 -4.05 7.72
C TYR A 234 -20.14 -3.66 7.46
N LEU A 235 -20.79 -2.96 8.40
CA LEU A 235 -22.15 -2.43 8.18
C LEU A 235 -22.18 -1.42 7.03
N CYS A 236 -21.18 -0.53 6.94
CA CYS A 236 -21.01 0.37 5.81
C CYS A 236 -20.82 -0.40 4.50
N TYR A 237 -19.99 -1.44 4.48
CA TYR A 237 -19.86 -2.30 3.31
C TYR A 237 -21.17 -2.96 2.90
N GLU A 238 -21.97 -3.45 3.85
CA GLU A 238 -23.30 -4.01 3.59
C GLU A 238 -24.26 -2.98 2.99
N GLY A 239 -24.19 -1.72 3.40
CA GLY A 239 -24.94 -0.62 2.77
C GLY A 239 -24.45 -0.34 1.35
N VAL A 240 -23.14 -0.10 1.19
CA VAL A 240 -22.50 0.23 -0.09
C VAL A 240 -22.76 -0.86 -1.14
N ARG A 241 -22.66 -2.14 -0.78
CA ARG A 241 -22.87 -3.24 -1.75
C ARG A 241 -24.31 -3.31 -2.28
N ARG A 242 -25.30 -2.72 -1.60
CA ARG A 242 -26.73 -2.80 -1.99
C ARG A 242 -27.16 -1.66 -2.92
N VAL A 243 -26.44 -0.54 -2.93
CA VAL A 243 -26.81 0.65 -3.72
C VAL A 243 -25.86 0.82 -4.90
N ALA A 244 -26.38 0.79 -6.13
CA ALA A 244 -25.57 0.81 -7.36
C ALA A 244 -24.63 2.04 -7.45
N VAL A 245 -25.12 3.22 -7.08
CA VAL A 245 -24.32 4.46 -7.06
C VAL A 245 -23.16 4.37 -6.07
N LEU A 246 -23.41 3.85 -4.85
CA LEU A 246 -22.36 3.68 -3.85
C LEU A 246 -21.35 2.62 -4.28
N ARG A 247 -21.79 1.53 -4.92
CA ARG A 247 -20.86 0.54 -5.49
C ARG A 247 -19.87 1.19 -6.44
N PHE A 248 -20.36 2.02 -7.36
CA PHE A 248 -19.52 2.74 -8.30
C PHE A 248 -18.56 3.70 -7.58
N ALA A 249 -19.08 4.54 -6.66
CA ALA A 249 -18.27 5.50 -5.92
C ALA A 249 -17.14 4.86 -5.10
N PHE A 250 -17.36 3.64 -4.58
CA PHE A 250 -16.38 2.89 -3.79
C PHE A 250 -15.57 1.87 -4.62
N GLY A 251 -15.68 1.89 -5.96
CA GLY A 251 -14.89 1.02 -6.84
C GLY A 251 -15.29 -0.47 -6.82
N LEU A 252 -16.50 -0.80 -6.35
CA LEU A 252 -17.02 -2.17 -6.41
C LEU A 252 -17.54 -2.50 -7.81
N LYS A 253 -17.30 -3.75 -8.25
CA LYS A 253 -17.84 -4.25 -9.53
C LYS A 253 -19.37 -4.12 -9.59
N PRO A 254 -19.97 -3.88 -10.76
CA PRO A 254 -21.43 -3.91 -10.90
C PRO A 254 -22.02 -5.24 -10.43
N GLN A 255 -23.21 -5.23 -9.85
CA GLN A 255 -23.95 -6.49 -9.65
C GLN A 255 -24.35 -7.00 -11.03
N GLN A 256 -23.93 -8.20 -11.40
CA GLN A 256 -24.48 -8.83 -12.60
C GLN A 256 -25.98 -9.03 -12.38
N PRO A 257 -26.83 -8.59 -13.33
CA PRO A 257 -28.26 -8.82 -13.23
C PRO A 257 -28.52 -10.33 -13.13
N ARG A 258 -29.33 -10.74 -12.15
CA ARG A 258 -29.70 -12.16 -11.87
C ARG A 258 -30.25 -12.91 -13.09
N HIS A 259 -30.70 -12.20 -14.12
CA HIS A 259 -31.24 -12.78 -15.36
C HIS A 259 -30.18 -13.36 -16.31
N ALA A 260 -28.89 -13.10 -16.12
CA ALA A 260 -27.82 -13.62 -17.01
C ALA A 260 -27.29 -15.02 -16.62
N LEU A 261 -27.85 -15.65 -15.57
CA LEU A 261 -27.46 -16.99 -15.10
C LEU A 261 -28.54 -18.05 -15.39
N ALA A 262 -29.56 -17.72 -16.19
CA ALA A 262 -30.69 -18.59 -16.52
C ALA A 262 -30.84 -18.83 -18.04
N THR A 263 -29.73 -18.78 -18.79
CA THR A 263 -29.62 -19.22 -20.19
C THR A 263 -28.36 -20.03 -20.37
#